data_AF-A0BK87-F1
#
_entry.id   AF-A0BK87-F1
#
_cell.length_a   1.000
_cell.length_b   1.000
_cell.length_c   1.000
_cell.angle_alpha   90.00
_cell.angle_beta   90.00
_cell.angle_gamma   90.00
#
_symmetry.space_group_name_H-M   'P 1'
#
loop_
_entity.id
_entity.type
_entity.pdbx_description
1 polymer ?
#
loop_
_entity_poly.entity_id
_entity_poly.type
_entity_poly.pdbx_seq_one_letter_code
_entity_poly.pdbx_strand_id
1 'polypeptide(L)'
;MPNIMEKFSKGLLNLKNEFMYQLDIFGQLPSFTVLNRNKYTSQLGFVMSLLIGTLSIYYLINEVQQMLSKSKPSIYSSEIQVIETDSFYLNNENFTLAITIADRFSEPVIGINRYFNISVSQCDRVRIRDQSTGNITVQLNCNEMPLEPCNMSHFTTDLQIEYFKTIRFGAVQCINREYQQKNPPVLKGLFNALEYKYLYIQFTACLNSSTYQGCAPQEEIEEVLQAGRYNVYKSDYISQLDQPGKPYKQIITNDFSGFSYSTSKTIVQSYRIVQTITDQGMILEDENVEQNIQQTEWREISDFYNHQYLVLHVIKLDFKQTNNFRTYIKLQTILGKLGGILQIFMMVVTIIFKPVIDNMMKLELANSLYRFQDSSEKQNQRSTQLQINQSEREFSPPNSLKKIEGQNSQKNEKLNKSMFETFLIIFGLQKEKHQQFLKARKKIIKNLDIVTILKRLQEIDMLKRILFSKEQMEIIKNLPKPLIDQKQFITQNLIENDIEQDKANQINLSPLQSQQSRLNYFPKMNTVLQKQQIDTQLQLYLDHCNDSQKLKVKLQNSLLKSPSSPLSNSQIKCDDIDEPVAQKPKK
;
A
#
# COMPACT_ATOMS: atom_id res chain seq x y z
N MET A 1 8.29 -56.90 7.12
CA MET A 1 8.32 -55.53 6.57
C MET A 1 7.17 -55.15 5.61
N PRO A 2 6.55 -56.01 4.77
CA PRO A 2 5.52 -55.55 3.81
C PRO A 2 4.23 -55.04 4.46
N ASN A 3 3.81 -55.59 5.61
CA ASN A 3 2.61 -55.14 6.32
C ASN A 3 2.70 -53.72 6.90
N ILE A 4 3.91 -53.18 7.12
CA ILE A 4 4.10 -51.81 7.63
C ILE A 4 3.93 -50.81 6.49
N MET A 5 4.51 -51.09 5.32
CA MET A 5 4.33 -50.27 4.10
C MET A 5 2.86 -50.22 3.65
N GLU A 6 2.11 -51.32 3.76
CA GLU A 6 0.69 -51.34 3.40
C GLU A 6 -0.19 -50.54 4.39
N LYS A 7 0.13 -50.61 5.70
CA LYS A 7 -0.54 -49.78 6.70
C LYS A 7 -0.21 -48.29 6.52
N PHE A 8 1.03 -47.96 6.21
CA PHE A 8 1.47 -46.58 5.97
C PHE A 8 0.83 -46.00 4.70
N SER A 9 0.70 -46.79 3.62
CA SER A 9 0.03 -46.34 2.39
C SER A 9 -1.47 -46.14 2.58
N LYS A 10 -2.15 -47.04 3.30
CA LYS A 10 -3.57 -46.88 3.67
C LYS A 10 -3.78 -45.67 4.59
N GLY A 11 -2.87 -45.43 5.54
CA GLY A 11 -2.87 -44.23 6.38
C GLY A 11 -2.73 -42.95 5.57
N LEU A 12 -1.75 -42.89 4.66
CA LEU A 12 -1.55 -41.77 3.74
C LEU A 12 -2.76 -41.52 2.82
N LEU A 13 -3.42 -42.58 2.35
CA LEU A 13 -4.63 -42.48 1.52
C LEU A 13 -5.82 -41.91 2.28
N ASN A 14 -6.03 -42.33 3.53
CA ASN A 14 -7.08 -41.77 4.38
C ASN A 14 -6.81 -40.31 4.72
N LEU A 15 -5.57 -39.98 5.08
CA LEU A 15 -5.14 -38.62 5.40
C LEU A 15 -5.26 -37.69 4.19
N LYS A 16 -4.89 -38.17 2.99
CA LYS A 16 -5.10 -37.47 1.73
C LYS A 16 -6.57 -37.14 1.48
N ASN A 17 -7.48 -38.08 1.74
CA ASN A 17 -8.91 -37.88 1.47
C ASN A 17 -9.55 -36.88 2.43
N GLU A 18 -9.20 -36.91 3.72
CA GLU A 18 -9.67 -35.91 4.68
C GLU A 18 -9.11 -34.52 4.39
N PHE A 19 -7.81 -34.44 4.11
CA PHE A 19 -7.14 -33.18 3.80
C PHE A 19 -7.71 -32.53 2.53
N MET A 20 -7.98 -33.34 1.51
CA MET A 20 -8.62 -32.88 0.28
C MET A 20 -10.04 -32.35 0.52
N TYR A 21 -10.77 -32.95 1.47
CA TYR A 21 -12.12 -32.52 1.81
C TYR A 21 -12.15 -31.17 2.55
N GLN A 22 -11.19 -30.95 3.45
CA GLN A 22 -11.10 -29.71 4.23
C GLN A 22 -10.59 -28.52 3.41
N LEU A 23 -9.66 -28.75 2.47
CA LEU A 23 -9.04 -27.69 1.67
C LEU A 23 -9.80 -27.29 0.41
N ASP A 24 -10.77 -28.10 -0.06
CA ASP A 24 -11.59 -27.73 -1.23
C ASP A 24 -12.62 -26.64 -0.85
N ILE A 25 -12.24 -25.37 -1.02
CA ILE A 25 -13.10 -24.21 -0.71
C ILE A 25 -14.31 -24.15 -1.66
N PHE A 26 -14.20 -24.73 -2.86
CA PHE A 26 -15.23 -24.68 -3.90
C PHE A 26 -16.21 -25.86 -3.89
N GLY A 27 -16.11 -26.77 -2.93
CA GLY A 27 -17.03 -27.90 -2.86
C GLY A 27 -18.48 -27.46 -2.66
N GLN A 28 -19.40 -28.15 -3.32
CA GLN A 28 -20.81 -27.78 -3.37
C GLN A 28 -21.62 -28.54 -2.33
N LEU A 29 -22.55 -27.87 -1.68
CA LEU A 29 -23.54 -28.54 -0.83
C LEU A 29 -24.61 -29.15 -1.75
N PRO A 30 -24.76 -30.50 -1.80
CA PRO A 30 -25.87 -31.10 -2.52
C PRO A 30 -27.19 -30.71 -1.83
N SER A 31 -28.27 -30.58 -2.61
CA SER A 31 -29.60 -30.19 -2.10
C SER A 31 -30.16 -31.17 -1.06
N PHE A 32 -29.69 -32.42 -1.09
CA PHE A 32 -29.98 -33.48 -0.13
C PHE A 32 -28.68 -34.18 0.26
N THR A 33 -28.64 -34.79 1.44
CA THR A 33 -27.55 -35.68 1.84
C THR A 33 -27.55 -36.93 0.96
N VAL A 34 -26.84 -36.87 -0.16
CA VAL A 34 -26.66 -38.04 -1.01
C VAL A 34 -25.48 -38.83 -0.48
N LEU A 35 -25.69 -40.11 -0.15
CA LEU A 35 -24.65 -41.02 0.35
C LEU A 35 -23.99 -40.59 1.67
N ASN A 36 -24.77 -40.00 2.61
CA ASN A 36 -24.26 -39.48 3.91
C ASN A 36 -23.15 -38.41 3.80
N ARG A 37 -23.04 -37.72 2.65
CA ARG A 37 -22.10 -36.61 2.48
C ARG A 37 -22.82 -35.27 2.43
N ASN A 38 -22.31 -34.32 3.21
CA ASN A 38 -22.87 -32.96 3.31
C ASN A 38 -22.28 -32.01 2.27
N LYS A 39 -21.14 -32.37 1.65
CA LYS A 39 -20.46 -31.56 0.64
C LYS A 39 -19.88 -32.47 -0.45
N TYR A 40 -20.09 -32.10 -1.69
CA TYR A 40 -19.41 -32.67 -2.85
C TYR A 40 -18.10 -31.92 -3.06
N THR A 41 -16.97 -32.59 -2.81
CA THR A 41 -15.64 -32.08 -3.13
C THR A 41 -15.15 -32.72 -4.41
N SER A 42 -14.48 -31.93 -5.25
CA SER A 42 -13.98 -32.39 -6.54
C SER A 42 -12.47 -32.26 -6.61
N GLN A 43 -11.81 -33.16 -7.34
CA GLN A 43 -10.37 -33.03 -7.59
C GLN A 43 -10.02 -31.69 -8.23
N LEU A 44 -10.89 -31.19 -9.10
CA LEU A 44 -10.75 -29.89 -9.73
C LEU A 44 -10.86 -28.73 -8.74
N GLY A 45 -11.86 -28.75 -7.84
CA GLY A 45 -12.03 -27.74 -6.79
C GLY A 45 -10.86 -27.69 -5.81
N PHE A 46 -10.33 -28.85 -5.43
CA PHE A 46 -9.11 -28.96 -4.63
C PHE A 46 -7.89 -28.37 -5.35
N VAL A 47 -7.66 -28.73 -6.62
CA VAL A 47 -6.52 -28.19 -7.40
C VAL A 47 -6.62 -26.67 -7.55
N MET A 48 -7.82 -26.13 -7.80
CA MET A 48 -8.03 -24.68 -7.87
C MET A 48 -7.79 -24.00 -6.52
N SER A 49 -8.25 -24.60 -5.42
CA SER A 49 -8.01 -24.07 -4.06
C SER A 49 -6.51 -24.06 -3.73
N LEU A 50 -5.78 -25.11 -4.11
CA LEU A 50 -4.32 -25.18 -3.96
C LEU A 50 -3.61 -24.13 -4.82
N LEU A 51 -4.04 -23.92 -6.06
CA LEU A 51 -3.46 -22.92 -6.96
C LEU A 51 -3.67 -21.50 -6.43
N ILE A 52 -4.88 -21.18 -5.96
CA ILE A 52 -5.15 -19.87 -5.35
C ILE A 52 -4.33 -19.70 -4.07
N GLY A 53 -4.30 -20.71 -3.20
CA GLY A 53 -3.54 -20.66 -1.95
C GLY A 53 -2.03 -20.45 -2.19
N THR A 54 -1.45 -21.16 -3.17
CA THR A 54 -0.03 -21.01 -3.54
C THR A 54 0.27 -19.63 -4.13
N LEU A 55 -0.58 -19.11 -5.02
CA LEU A 55 -0.44 -17.74 -5.54
C LEU A 55 -0.58 -16.68 -4.43
N SER A 56 -1.51 -16.87 -3.50
CA SER A 56 -1.70 -15.98 -2.36
C SER A 56 -0.51 -15.99 -1.39
N ILE A 57 0.05 -17.16 -1.10
CA ILE A 57 1.27 -17.28 -0.28
C ILE A 57 2.45 -16.63 -0.99
N TYR A 58 2.62 -16.87 -2.29
CA TYR A 58 3.67 -16.24 -3.09
C TYR A 58 3.55 -14.71 -3.07
N TYR A 59 2.35 -14.18 -3.29
CA TYR A 59 2.07 -12.75 -3.22
C TYR A 59 2.36 -12.17 -1.83
N LEU A 60 1.93 -12.86 -0.77
CA LEU A 60 2.19 -12.47 0.61
C LEU A 60 3.69 -12.41 0.90
N ILE A 61 4.47 -13.41 0.49
CA ILE A 61 5.93 -13.42 0.67
C ILE A 61 6.55 -12.21 -0.03
N ASN A 62 6.12 -11.90 -1.27
CA ASN A 62 6.63 -10.76 -2.02
C ASN A 62 6.28 -9.41 -1.38
N GLU A 63 5.07 -9.23 -0.86
CA GLU A 63 4.66 -8.00 -0.16
C GLU A 63 5.37 -7.86 1.19
N VAL A 64 5.55 -8.96 1.93
CA VAL A 64 6.33 -8.96 3.18
C VAL A 64 7.80 -8.63 2.91
N GLN A 65 8.37 -9.14 1.82
CA GLN A 65 9.72 -8.78 1.41
C GLN A 65 9.83 -7.30 1.05
N GLN A 66 8.83 -6.73 0.35
CA GLN A 66 8.77 -5.29 0.08
C GLN A 66 8.65 -4.44 1.35
N MET A 67 7.86 -4.90 2.33
CA MET A 67 7.75 -4.28 3.65
C MET A 67 9.07 -4.29 4.41
N LEU A 68 9.72 -5.46 4.50
CA LEU A 68 10.99 -5.62 5.22
C LEU A 68 12.13 -4.83 4.56
N SER A 69 12.16 -4.79 3.23
CA SER A 69 13.12 -3.98 2.48
C SER A 69 12.80 -2.49 2.49
N LYS A 70 11.66 -2.08 3.07
CA LYS A 70 11.17 -0.69 3.09
C LYS A 70 11.14 -0.08 1.68
N SER A 71 10.85 -0.91 0.68
CA SER A 71 10.83 -0.49 -0.71
C SER A 71 9.55 0.31 -1.00
N LYS A 72 9.68 1.46 -1.70
CA LYS A 72 8.56 2.29 -2.17
C LYS A 72 7.66 2.85 -1.05
N PRO A 73 8.16 3.78 -0.23
CA PRO A 73 7.32 4.48 0.73
C PRO A 73 6.23 5.30 0.04
N SER A 74 5.11 5.49 0.73
CA SER A 74 4.10 6.49 0.38
C SER A 74 4.57 7.85 0.88
N ILE A 75 4.61 8.84 -0.01
CA ILE A 75 5.10 10.18 0.29
C ILE A 75 3.99 11.19 -0.01
N TYR A 76 3.68 12.04 0.96
CA TYR A 76 2.88 13.23 0.73
C TYR A 76 3.60 14.46 1.30
N SER A 77 3.48 15.59 0.59
CA SER A 77 4.17 16.84 0.93
C SER A 77 3.14 17.95 1.10
N SER A 78 3.34 18.78 2.11
CA SER A 78 2.54 19.96 2.39
C SER A 78 3.45 21.16 2.61
N GLU A 79 3.02 22.32 2.11
CA GLU A 79 3.71 23.59 2.37
C GLU A 79 2.83 24.43 3.30
N ILE A 80 3.42 24.93 4.38
CA ILE A 80 2.78 25.87 5.30
C ILE A 80 3.56 27.17 5.35
N GLN A 81 2.88 28.28 5.61
CA GLN A 81 3.52 29.56 5.85
C GLN A 81 3.73 29.73 7.36
N VAL A 82 4.97 29.98 7.78
CA VAL A 82 5.36 30.12 9.19
C VAL A 82 5.97 31.49 9.40
N ILE A 83 5.34 32.32 10.23
CA ILE A 83 5.84 33.67 10.53
C ILE A 83 6.98 33.60 11.55
N GLU A 84 6.77 32.81 12.60
CA GLU A 84 7.75 32.58 13.67
C GLU A 84 8.28 31.16 13.54
N THR A 85 9.50 31.03 13.03
CA THR A 85 10.18 29.74 12.95
C THR A 85 11.02 29.50 14.19
N ASP A 86 11.26 28.23 14.49
CA ASP A 86 12.31 27.85 15.42
C ASP A 86 13.68 28.28 14.89
N SER A 87 14.65 28.33 15.81
CA SER A 87 16.04 28.68 15.49
C SER A 87 16.73 27.53 14.79
N PHE A 88 17.27 27.76 13.59
CA PHE A 88 18.08 26.78 12.88
C PHE A 88 19.57 27.14 13.01
N TYR A 89 20.32 26.30 13.71
CA TYR A 89 21.75 26.49 13.98
C TYR A 89 22.61 25.92 12.86
N LEU A 90 23.51 26.75 12.32
CA LEU A 90 24.42 26.42 11.22
C LEU A 90 25.78 25.97 11.76
N ASN A 91 25.88 24.67 12.06
CA ASN A 91 27.10 24.02 12.54
C ASN A 91 27.93 23.49 11.36
N ASN A 92 29.23 23.25 11.55
CA ASN A 92 30.10 22.74 10.47
C ASN A 92 29.63 21.38 9.90
N GLU A 93 28.94 20.58 10.70
CA GLU A 93 28.40 19.28 10.30
C GLU A 93 27.18 19.38 9.38
N ASN A 94 26.30 20.35 9.61
CA ASN A 94 25.07 20.51 8.83
C ASN A 94 25.17 21.63 7.78
N PHE A 95 26.11 22.55 7.94
CA PHE A 95 26.24 23.72 7.09
C PHE A 95 27.69 24.07 6.80
N THR A 96 28.03 24.17 5.52
CA THR A 96 29.30 24.71 5.04
C THR A 96 29.07 26.05 4.40
N LEU A 97 29.92 27.02 4.69
CA LEU A 97 29.98 28.31 4.03
C LEU A 97 31.45 28.70 3.85
N ALA A 98 31.87 28.83 2.61
CA ALA A 98 33.20 29.29 2.26
C ALA A 98 33.10 30.28 1.10
N ILE A 99 33.74 31.42 1.24
CA ILE A 99 33.55 32.57 0.34
C ILE A 99 34.89 32.91 -0.30
N THR A 100 34.90 33.18 -1.61
CA THR A 100 36.11 33.64 -2.29
C THR A 100 35.77 34.65 -3.36
N ILE A 101 36.69 35.59 -3.56
CA ILE A 101 36.67 36.51 -4.69
C ILE A 101 37.60 35.92 -5.75
N ALA A 102 37.10 35.86 -6.98
CA ALA A 102 37.89 35.47 -8.12
C ALA A 102 37.90 36.60 -9.16
N ASP A 103 38.96 36.67 -9.94
CA ASP A 103 39.09 37.63 -11.03
C ASP A 103 38.20 37.26 -12.23
N ARG A 104 38.35 38.00 -13.33
CA ARG A 104 37.64 37.72 -14.60
C ARG A 104 37.98 36.35 -15.21
N PHE A 105 39.12 35.76 -14.86
CA PHE A 105 39.58 34.45 -15.30
C PHE A 105 39.21 33.33 -14.32
N SER A 106 38.46 33.64 -13.25
CA SER A 106 38.10 32.72 -12.17
C SER A 106 39.28 32.24 -11.34
N GLU A 107 40.39 32.97 -11.34
CA GLU A 107 41.51 32.74 -10.41
C GLU A 107 41.24 33.46 -9.08
N PRO A 108 41.53 32.83 -7.93
CA PRO A 108 41.29 33.45 -6.64
C PRO A 108 42.15 34.70 -6.45
N VAL A 109 41.54 35.83 -6.10
CA VAL A 109 42.24 37.09 -5.85
C VAL A 109 42.90 37.03 -4.48
N ILE A 110 44.23 37.05 -4.46
CA ILE A 110 45.03 37.06 -3.24
C ILE A 110 45.23 38.51 -2.78
N GLY A 111 45.15 38.77 -1.48
CA GLY A 111 45.36 40.11 -0.90
C GLY A 111 44.17 40.64 -0.12
N ILE A 112 43.55 39.78 0.69
CA ILE A 112 42.56 40.22 1.70
C ILE A 112 43.22 41.25 2.63
N ASN A 113 42.46 42.29 2.99
CA ASN A 113 42.93 43.49 3.69
C ASN A 113 43.92 44.38 2.90
N ARG A 114 44.37 44.00 1.70
CA ARG A 114 45.17 44.89 0.83
C ARG A 114 44.33 45.47 -0.30
N TYR A 115 43.55 44.64 -0.98
CA TYR A 115 42.69 45.04 -2.10
C TYR A 115 41.22 45.12 -1.70
N PHE A 116 40.77 44.18 -0.88
CA PHE A 116 39.37 44.08 -0.45
C PHE A 116 39.26 43.52 0.96
N ASN A 117 38.08 43.72 1.55
CA ASN A 117 37.70 43.10 2.81
C ASN A 117 36.41 42.29 2.64
N ILE A 118 36.28 41.21 3.40
CA ILE A 118 35.07 40.41 3.53
C ILE A 118 34.74 40.37 5.02
N SER A 119 33.57 40.84 5.39
CA SER A 119 33.04 40.69 6.75
C SER A 119 31.79 39.81 6.71
N VAL A 120 31.62 39.00 7.76
CA VAL A 120 30.39 38.21 7.96
C VAL A 120 29.86 38.54 9.34
N SER A 121 28.58 38.88 9.42
CA SER A 121 27.92 39.28 10.65
C SER A 121 26.62 38.49 10.85
N GLN A 122 26.36 38.15 12.11
CA GLN A 122 25.06 37.64 12.54
C GLN A 122 24.21 38.84 12.96
N CYS A 123 23.12 39.08 12.24
CA CYS A 123 22.22 40.19 12.53
C CYS A 123 20.93 39.69 13.19
N ASP A 124 20.66 40.21 14.37
CA ASP A 124 19.51 39.93 15.20
C ASP A 124 18.61 41.17 15.25
N ARG A 125 17.44 41.07 14.63
CA ARG A 125 16.41 42.12 14.65
C ARG A 125 15.28 41.70 15.58
N VAL A 126 15.07 42.47 16.64
CA VAL A 126 14.02 42.23 17.64
C VAL A 126 13.00 43.37 17.62
N ARG A 127 11.72 43.02 17.59
CA ARG A 127 10.60 43.97 17.74
C ARG A 127 10.14 43.97 19.18
N ILE A 128 10.46 45.02 19.93
CA ILE A 128 10.10 45.15 21.35
C ILE A 128 8.86 46.02 21.44
N ARG A 129 7.77 45.45 21.98
CA ARG A 129 6.55 46.20 22.28
C ARG A 129 6.67 46.78 23.68
N ASP A 130 6.70 48.10 23.77
CA ASP A 130 6.67 48.79 25.04
C ASP A 130 5.30 48.58 25.70
N GLN A 131 5.29 48.01 26.90
CA GLN A 131 4.06 47.69 27.64
C GLN A 131 3.29 48.94 28.04
N SER A 132 3.99 50.08 28.20
CA SER A 132 3.40 51.33 28.67
C SER A 132 2.77 52.15 27.54
N THR A 133 3.42 52.21 26.38
CA THR A 133 2.97 53.04 25.24
C THR A 133 2.27 52.23 24.15
N GLY A 134 2.45 50.90 24.13
CA GLY A 134 1.98 50.03 23.04
C GLY A 134 2.78 50.18 21.75
N ASN A 135 3.77 51.08 21.70
CA ASN A 135 4.61 51.31 20.54
C ASN A 135 5.59 50.16 20.31
N ILE A 136 5.82 49.84 19.04
CA ILE A 136 6.78 48.82 18.62
C ILE A 136 8.08 49.52 18.26
N THR A 137 9.14 49.23 19.00
CA THR A 137 10.51 49.66 18.67
C THR A 137 11.24 48.50 18.01
N VAL A 138 12.09 48.80 17.02
CA VAL A 138 12.88 47.80 16.30
C VAL A 138 14.34 48.00 16.69
N GLN A 139 14.93 47.00 17.34
CA GLN A 139 16.35 46.96 17.64
C GLN A 139 17.05 46.04 16.66
N LEU A 140 18.12 46.51 16.01
CA LEU A 140 18.98 45.71 15.14
C LEU A 140 20.35 45.63 15.79
N ASN A 141 20.79 44.43 16.13
CA ASN A 141 22.13 44.17 16.64
C ASN A 141 22.87 43.26 15.65
N CYS A 142 24.02 43.68 15.14
CA CYS A 142 24.83 42.86 14.23
C CYS A 142 26.19 42.61 14.86
N ASN A 143 26.49 41.35 15.12
CA ASN A 143 27.77 40.92 15.68
C ASN A 143 28.64 40.37 14.55
N GLU A 144 29.81 40.97 14.34
CA GLU A 144 30.78 40.49 13.36
C GLU A 144 31.42 39.18 13.83
N MET A 145 31.57 38.24 12.89
CA MET A 145 32.16 36.93 13.11
C MET A 145 33.56 36.88 12.50
N PRO A 146 34.57 36.40 13.25
CA PRO A 146 35.93 36.33 12.74
C PRO A 146 36.04 35.34 11.58
N LEU A 147 36.70 35.77 10.51
CA LEU A 147 37.03 34.94 9.36
C LEU A 147 38.49 34.51 9.40
N GLU A 148 38.76 33.33 8.84
CA GLU A 148 40.11 32.84 8.61
C GLU A 148 40.21 32.09 7.27
N PRO A 149 41.43 31.95 6.70
CA PRO A 149 41.63 31.13 5.52
C PRO A 149 41.14 29.69 5.75
N CYS A 150 40.29 29.20 4.85
CA CYS A 150 39.76 27.85 4.95
C CYS A 150 40.89 26.81 4.93
N ASN A 151 40.79 25.84 5.84
CA ASN A 151 41.66 24.66 5.87
C ASN A 151 40.80 23.38 5.91
N MET A 152 41.41 22.22 5.68
CA MET A 152 40.68 20.93 5.69
C MET A 152 39.97 20.64 7.02
N SER A 153 40.37 21.28 8.12
CA SER A 153 39.78 21.08 9.45
C SER A 153 38.42 21.77 9.62
N HIS A 154 38.07 22.70 8.73
CA HIS A 154 36.75 23.34 8.72
C HIS A 154 35.64 22.40 8.24
N PHE A 155 36.02 21.36 7.49
CA PHE A 155 35.13 20.40 6.85
C PHE A 155 35.11 19.11 7.67
N THR A 156 33.94 18.77 8.22
CA THR A 156 33.78 17.63 9.14
C THR A 156 33.26 16.39 8.44
N THR A 157 32.46 16.53 7.39
CA THR A 157 31.86 15.38 6.70
C THR A 157 32.76 14.88 5.57
N ASP A 158 32.73 13.56 5.34
CA ASP A 158 33.54 12.93 4.27
C ASP A 158 33.26 13.56 2.89
N LEU A 159 32.00 13.92 2.63
CA LEU A 159 31.57 14.59 1.40
C LEU A 159 32.19 15.99 1.26
N GLN A 160 32.22 16.79 2.33
CA GLN A 160 32.88 18.09 2.31
C GLN A 160 34.38 17.91 2.06
N ILE A 161 35.02 17.00 2.79
CA ILE A 161 36.45 16.72 2.68
C ILE A 161 36.81 16.28 1.25
N GLU A 162 36.03 15.39 0.64
CA GLU A 162 36.23 14.94 -0.74
C GLU A 162 36.08 16.08 -1.75
N TYR A 163 35.02 16.89 -1.62
CA TYR A 163 34.79 18.03 -2.51
C TYR A 163 35.93 19.06 -2.44
N PHE A 164 36.28 19.50 -1.24
CA PHE A 164 37.26 20.57 -1.05
C PHE A 164 38.72 20.13 -1.25
N LYS A 165 39.03 18.82 -1.30
CA LYS A 165 40.34 18.32 -1.76
C LYS A 165 40.65 18.70 -3.21
N THR A 166 39.63 18.92 -4.03
CA THR A 166 39.78 19.29 -5.44
C THR A 166 40.02 20.80 -5.64
N ILE A 167 39.79 21.60 -4.60
CA ILE A 167 39.81 23.06 -4.64
C ILE A 167 41.11 23.59 -4.05
N ARG A 168 41.68 24.62 -4.67
CA ARG A 168 42.82 25.35 -4.11
C ARG A 168 42.31 26.41 -3.15
N PHE A 169 42.60 26.26 -1.86
CA PHE A 169 42.10 27.16 -0.79
C PHE A 169 42.65 28.60 -0.81
N GLY A 170 43.56 28.96 -1.71
CA GLY A 170 44.47 30.10 -1.58
C GLY A 170 43.87 31.44 -1.11
N ALA A 171 42.64 31.77 -1.49
CA ALA A 171 41.95 32.99 -1.02
C ALA A 171 40.57 32.72 -0.38
N VAL A 172 40.20 31.46 -0.18
CA VAL A 172 38.88 31.10 0.33
C VAL A 172 38.82 31.37 1.84
N GLN A 173 37.83 32.14 2.27
CA GLN A 173 37.59 32.50 3.67
C GLN A 173 36.45 31.67 4.25
N CYS A 174 36.66 31.19 5.48
CA CYS A 174 35.71 30.46 6.29
C CYS A 174 35.48 31.21 7.60
N ILE A 175 34.34 30.98 8.25
CA ILE A 175 34.15 31.43 9.64
C ILE A 175 35.13 30.64 10.51
N ASN A 176 35.81 31.34 11.44
CA ASN A 176 36.75 30.70 12.35
C ASN A 176 36.09 29.53 13.09
N ARG A 177 36.76 28.38 13.06
CA ARG A 177 36.18 27.12 13.55
C ARG A 177 35.84 27.14 15.03
N GLU A 178 36.74 27.67 15.86
CA GLU A 178 36.54 27.72 17.32
C GLU A 178 35.38 28.66 17.68
N TYR A 179 35.29 29.80 16.99
CA TYR A 179 34.18 30.71 17.13
C TYR A 179 32.86 30.07 16.72
N GLN A 180 32.80 29.40 15.56
CA GLN A 180 31.59 28.77 15.06
C GLN A 180 31.09 27.64 15.97
N GLN A 181 32.00 26.85 16.57
CA GLN A 181 31.61 25.82 17.54
C GLN A 181 31.00 26.40 18.82
N LYS A 182 31.48 27.56 19.27
CA LYS A 182 30.97 28.22 20.48
C LYS A 182 29.71 29.05 20.21
N ASN A 183 29.64 29.71 19.06
CA ASN A 183 28.57 30.61 18.64
C ASN A 183 28.15 30.30 17.20
N PRO A 184 27.45 29.17 16.95
CA PRO A 184 27.02 28.82 15.61
C PRO A 184 26.05 29.88 15.07
N PRO A 185 26.18 30.29 13.79
CA PRO A 185 25.22 31.18 13.17
C PRO A 185 23.80 30.63 13.24
N VAL A 186 22.82 31.52 13.37
CA VAL A 186 21.42 31.13 13.56
C VAL A 186 20.55 31.83 12.54
N LEU A 187 19.73 31.06 11.83
CA LEU A 187 18.65 31.59 11.03
C LEU A 187 17.32 31.41 11.79
N LYS A 188 16.53 32.48 11.89
CA LYS A 188 15.25 32.45 12.62
C LYS A 188 14.28 33.49 12.09
N GLY A 189 13.02 33.09 11.95
CA GLY A 189 11.89 33.98 11.70
C GLY A 189 11.96 34.69 10.34
N LEU A 190 10.97 35.55 10.13
CA LEU A 190 10.86 36.41 8.96
C LEU A 190 11.09 37.86 9.32
N PHE A 191 11.27 38.70 8.29
CA PHE A 191 11.39 40.15 8.45
C PHE A 191 10.26 40.78 9.30
N ASN A 192 9.07 40.15 9.33
CA ASN A 192 7.91 40.58 10.11
C ASN A 192 7.73 39.92 11.47
N ALA A 193 8.56 38.93 11.82
CA ALA A 193 8.50 38.24 13.10
C ALA A 193 8.97 39.13 14.27
N LEU A 194 8.66 38.70 15.49
CA LEU A 194 9.17 39.33 16.71
C LEU A 194 10.70 39.27 16.78
N GLU A 195 11.27 38.15 16.35
CA GLU A 195 12.70 37.92 16.26
C GLU A 195 13.06 37.44 14.86
N TYR A 196 13.96 38.17 14.21
CA TYR A 196 14.46 37.86 12.88
C TYR A 196 15.99 37.81 12.89
N LYS A 197 16.52 36.62 12.66
CA LYS A 197 17.96 36.33 12.63
C LYS A 197 18.38 35.90 11.25
N TYR A 198 19.41 36.55 10.73
CA TYR A 198 19.94 36.28 9.39
C TYR A 198 21.44 36.54 9.35
N LEU A 199 22.07 35.93 8.36
CA LEU A 199 23.48 36.11 8.07
C LEU A 199 23.67 37.21 7.04
N TYR A 200 24.65 38.07 7.30
CA TYR A 200 24.97 39.25 6.50
C TYR A 200 26.44 39.19 6.11
N ILE A 201 26.73 39.12 4.82
CA ILE A 201 28.09 39.06 4.29
C ILE A 201 28.32 40.32 3.46
N GLN A 202 29.38 41.06 3.75
CA GLN A 202 29.72 42.28 3.03
C GLN A 202 31.10 42.14 2.39
N PHE A 203 31.17 42.38 1.09
CA PHE A 203 32.40 42.46 0.32
C PHE A 203 32.63 43.91 -0.08
N THR A 204 33.72 44.49 0.42
CA THR A 204 34.07 45.90 0.22
C THR A 204 35.47 46.03 -0.37
N ALA A 205 35.69 47.10 -1.14
CA ALA A 205 37.04 47.51 -1.50
C ALA A 205 37.80 47.94 -0.23
N CYS A 206 39.11 47.74 -0.19
CA CYS A 206 39.93 48.17 0.94
C CYS A 206 39.95 49.69 1.02
N LEU A 207 39.59 50.24 2.18
CA LEU A 207 39.65 51.67 2.45
C LEU A 207 40.59 51.92 3.62
N ASN A 208 41.55 52.83 3.44
CA ASN A 208 42.40 53.28 4.53
C ASN A 208 41.55 54.00 5.57
N SER A 209 41.65 53.56 6.83
CA SER A 209 40.96 54.15 7.97
C SER A 209 41.98 54.74 8.96
N SER A 210 41.49 55.39 10.02
CA SER A 210 42.36 55.82 11.12
C SER A 210 43.02 54.66 11.87
N THR A 211 42.46 53.44 11.76
CA THR A 211 42.94 52.23 12.44
C THR A 211 43.77 51.31 11.53
N TYR A 212 43.65 51.44 10.21
CA TYR A 212 44.33 50.56 9.25
C TYR A 212 44.76 51.34 7.99
N GLN A 213 46.06 51.32 7.68
CA GLN A 213 46.67 52.01 6.53
C GLN A 213 47.33 51.04 5.52
N GLY A 214 46.95 49.76 5.54
CA GLY A 214 47.58 48.73 4.71
C GLY A 214 46.96 48.52 3.33
N CYS A 215 46.04 49.37 2.88
CA CYS A 215 45.41 49.23 1.57
C CYS A 215 46.37 49.63 0.44
N ALA A 216 46.25 48.97 -0.72
CA ALA A 216 46.95 49.35 -1.94
C ALA A 216 46.49 50.72 -2.46
N PRO A 217 47.26 51.37 -3.36
CA PRO A 217 46.79 52.55 -4.08
C PRO A 217 45.46 52.30 -4.79
N GLN A 218 44.62 53.32 -4.83
CA GLN A 218 43.26 53.23 -5.38
C GLN A 218 43.25 52.70 -6.83
N GLU A 219 44.20 53.12 -7.65
CA GLU A 219 44.36 52.67 -9.05
C GLU A 219 44.64 51.16 -9.14
N GLU A 220 45.48 50.62 -8.24
CA GLU A 220 45.79 49.19 -8.17
C GLU A 220 44.56 48.39 -7.69
N ILE A 221 43.80 48.92 -6.73
CA ILE A 221 42.54 48.31 -6.25
C ILE A 221 41.51 48.24 -7.39
N GLU A 222 41.34 49.33 -8.13
CA GLU A 222 40.40 49.44 -9.24
C GLU A 222 40.77 48.50 -10.39
N GLU A 223 42.06 48.34 -10.68
CA GLU A 223 42.55 47.39 -11.68
C GLU A 223 42.26 45.93 -11.27
N VAL A 224 42.57 45.56 -10.03
CA VAL A 224 42.36 44.20 -9.51
C VAL A 224 40.87 43.86 -9.38
N LEU A 225 40.04 44.84 -8.98
CA LEU A 225 38.60 44.65 -8.75
C LEU A 225 37.71 45.11 -9.93
N GLN A 226 38.30 45.39 -11.10
CA GLN A 226 37.59 45.93 -12.26
C GLN A 226 36.37 45.05 -12.62
N ALA A 227 36.58 43.74 -12.71
CA ALA A 227 35.54 42.75 -12.93
C ALA A 227 35.95 41.41 -12.34
N GLY A 228 35.05 40.76 -11.62
CA GLY A 228 35.32 39.48 -10.99
C GLY A 228 34.07 38.68 -10.66
N ARG A 229 34.27 37.58 -9.93
CA ARG A 229 33.22 36.69 -9.44
C ARG A 229 33.30 36.58 -7.93
N TYR A 230 32.19 36.88 -7.28
CA TYR A 230 31.93 36.54 -5.89
C TYR A 230 31.43 35.10 -5.85
N ASN A 231 32.23 34.17 -5.34
CA ASN A 231 31.90 32.75 -5.28
C ASN A 231 31.58 32.35 -3.83
N VAL A 232 30.54 31.55 -3.67
CA VAL A 232 30.08 31.01 -2.40
C VAL A 232 29.96 29.50 -2.52
N TYR A 233 30.88 28.79 -1.91
CA TYR A 233 30.76 27.36 -1.69
C TYR A 233 29.91 27.11 -0.46
N LYS A 234 28.84 26.36 -0.63
CA LYS A 234 27.88 26.11 0.45
C LYS A 234 27.34 24.71 0.39
N SER A 235 26.90 24.23 1.55
CA SER A 235 26.12 23.00 1.59
C SER A 235 24.64 23.28 1.35
N ASP A 236 24.01 22.39 0.60
CA ASP A 236 22.56 22.33 0.42
C ASP A 236 22.09 20.88 0.65
N TYR A 237 20.78 20.67 0.77
CA TYR A 237 20.21 19.33 0.97
C TYR A 237 19.19 18.98 -0.10
N ILE A 238 19.36 17.80 -0.67
CA ILE A 238 18.35 17.18 -1.54
C ILE A 238 17.51 16.22 -0.70
N SER A 239 16.19 16.35 -0.80
CA SER A 239 15.25 15.40 -0.20
C SER A 239 15.20 14.11 -1.04
N GLN A 240 15.65 12.99 -0.46
CA GLN A 240 15.62 11.65 -1.05
C GLN A 240 14.65 10.77 -0.24
N LEU A 241 13.36 10.91 -0.55
CA LEU A 241 12.29 10.29 0.22
C LEU A 241 11.93 8.87 -0.27
N ASP A 242 12.40 8.50 -1.46
CA ASP A 242 12.15 7.23 -2.15
C ASP A 242 13.02 6.08 -1.61
N GLN A 243 14.19 6.41 -1.08
CA GLN A 243 15.17 5.45 -0.57
C GLN A 243 14.99 5.20 0.93
N PRO A 244 15.25 3.96 1.40
CA PRO A 244 15.27 3.67 2.83
C PRO A 244 16.45 4.37 3.50
N GLY A 245 16.24 4.82 4.74
CA GLY A 245 17.27 5.49 5.54
C GLY A 245 17.02 6.99 5.66
N LYS A 246 18.12 7.77 5.67
CA LYS A 246 18.08 9.22 5.90
C LYS A 246 17.35 9.92 4.73
N PRO A 247 16.34 10.77 5.00
CA PRO A 247 15.56 11.45 3.98
C PRO A 247 16.30 12.59 3.28
N TYR A 248 17.49 12.95 3.74
CA TYR A 248 18.27 14.06 3.21
C TYR A 248 19.68 13.65 2.84
N LYS A 249 20.13 14.13 1.68
CA LYS A 249 21.51 14.00 1.23
C LYS A 249 22.12 15.39 1.09
N GLN A 250 23.19 15.63 1.83
CA GLN A 250 23.97 16.86 1.72
C GLN A 250 24.69 16.87 0.36
N ILE A 251 24.69 18.02 -0.28
CA ILE A 251 25.48 18.34 -1.48
C ILE A 251 26.25 19.63 -1.22
N ILE A 252 27.38 19.81 -1.90
CA ILE A 252 28.09 21.10 -1.91
C ILE A 252 27.88 21.73 -3.28
N THR A 253 27.42 22.97 -3.30
CA THR A 253 27.25 23.78 -4.51
C THR A 253 28.18 24.98 -4.47
N ASN A 254 28.59 25.44 -5.66
CA ASN A 254 29.34 26.67 -5.83
C ASN A 254 28.48 27.65 -6.62
N ASP A 255 27.88 28.60 -5.90
CA ASP A 255 27.10 29.67 -6.52
C ASP A 255 28.00 30.89 -6.69
N PHE A 256 27.92 31.54 -7.84
CA PHE A 256 28.74 32.70 -8.14
C PHE A 256 27.93 33.84 -8.71
N SER A 257 28.38 35.05 -8.41
CA SER A 257 27.81 36.27 -8.94
C SER A 257 28.90 37.19 -9.47
N GLY A 258 28.73 37.68 -10.69
CA GLY A 258 29.65 38.69 -11.23
C GLY A 258 29.55 40.00 -10.46
N PHE A 259 30.67 40.66 -10.22
CA PHE A 259 30.72 42.03 -9.70
C PHE A 259 31.63 42.91 -10.56
N SER A 260 31.43 44.22 -10.46
CA SER A 260 32.26 45.26 -11.07
C SER A 260 32.51 46.33 -10.02
N TYR A 261 33.67 46.98 -10.09
CA TYR A 261 33.98 48.12 -9.21
C TYR A 261 32.97 49.28 -9.33
N SER A 262 32.30 49.41 -10.47
CA SER A 262 31.32 50.46 -10.76
C SER A 262 29.89 50.18 -10.28
N THR A 263 29.62 49.00 -9.74
CA THR A 263 28.27 48.58 -9.35
C THR A 263 28.24 47.99 -7.95
N SER A 264 27.17 48.25 -7.20
CA SER A 264 26.88 47.55 -5.96
C SER A 264 25.84 46.47 -6.23
N LYS A 265 26.10 45.24 -5.79
CA LYS A 265 25.17 44.13 -5.95
C LYS A 265 24.65 43.64 -4.60
N THR A 266 23.34 43.46 -4.48
CA THR A 266 22.71 42.77 -3.35
C THR A 266 22.26 41.39 -3.78
N ILE A 267 22.71 40.37 -3.07
CA ILE A 267 22.34 38.97 -3.23
C ILE A 267 21.46 38.57 -2.05
N VAL A 268 20.28 38.05 -2.34
CA VAL A 268 19.38 37.50 -1.33
C VAL A 268 19.28 36.01 -1.55
N GLN A 269 19.81 35.26 -0.59
CA GLN A 269 19.76 33.82 -0.55
C GLN A 269 18.74 33.36 0.50
N SER A 270 17.73 32.61 0.06
CA SER A 270 16.66 32.11 0.94
C SER A 270 16.77 30.59 1.10
N TYR A 271 16.68 30.14 2.35
CA TYR A 271 16.61 28.74 2.73
C TYR A 271 15.25 28.39 3.31
N ARG A 272 14.67 27.30 2.86
CA ARG A 272 13.44 26.74 3.42
C ARG A 272 13.77 25.65 4.42
N ILE A 273 13.07 25.65 5.55
CA ILE A 273 13.05 24.51 6.46
C ILE A 273 12.23 23.39 5.82
N VAL A 274 12.84 22.22 5.68
CA VAL A 274 12.20 20.98 5.25
C VAL A 274 12.20 20.02 6.42
N GLN A 275 11.01 19.59 6.83
CA GLN A 275 10.79 18.62 7.89
C GLN A 275 10.21 17.35 7.28
N THR A 276 10.75 16.19 7.65
CA THR A 276 10.29 14.89 7.19
C THR A 276 9.88 14.05 8.38
N ILE A 277 8.61 13.70 8.44
CA ILE A 277 8.03 12.80 9.44
C ILE A 277 7.98 11.41 8.80
N THR A 278 8.81 10.51 9.30
CA THR A 278 8.89 9.13 8.80
C THR A 278 8.24 8.18 9.78
N ASP A 279 7.15 7.52 9.36
CA ASP A 279 6.53 6.43 10.10
C ASP A 279 7.22 5.11 9.77
N GLN A 280 7.96 4.57 10.72
CA GLN A 280 8.72 3.32 10.58
C GLN A 280 7.99 2.10 11.12
N GLY A 281 6.80 2.27 11.71
CA GLY A 281 6.12 1.21 12.40
C GLY A 281 5.54 0.14 11.46
N MET A 282 5.72 -1.13 11.83
CA MET A 282 5.23 -2.27 11.02
C MET A 282 3.72 -2.51 11.19
N ILE A 283 3.19 -2.15 12.36
CA ILE A 283 1.80 -2.39 12.77
C ILE A 283 1.20 -1.07 13.29
N LEU A 284 1.78 -0.52 14.36
CA LEU A 284 1.42 0.78 14.93
C LEU A 284 2.23 1.90 14.28
N GLU A 285 1.87 3.15 14.55
CA GLU A 285 2.62 4.33 14.11
C GLU A 285 3.86 4.52 14.99
N ASP A 286 5.01 4.74 14.36
CA ASP A 286 6.28 5.08 15.02
C ASP A 286 6.97 6.20 14.23
N GLU A 287 6.73 7.44 14.67
CA GLU A 287 7.13 8.65 13.96
C GLU A 287 8.52 9.11 14.36
N ASN A 288 9.42 9.22 13.38
CA ASN A 288 10.70 9.91 13.53
C ASN A 288 10.69 11.22 12.74
N VAL A 289 11.12 12.31 13.37
CA VAL A 289 11.14 13.65 12.78
C VAL A 289 12.56 14.06 12.46
N GLU A 290 12.84 14.37 11.19
CA GLU A 290 14.12 14.89 10.75
C GLU A 290 13.95 16.23 10.02
N GLN A 291 14.78 17.21 10.37
CA GLN A 291 14.72 18.57 9.83
C GLN A 291 16.05 18.97 9.19
N ASN A 292 15.98 19.63 8.04
CA ASN A 292 17.12 20.28 7.39
C ASN A 292 16.68 21.55 6.66
N ILE A 293 17.64 22.27 6.07
CA ILE A 293 17.38 23.42 5.20
C ILE A 293 17.65 23.07 3.74
N GLN A 294 16.86 23.64 2.84
CA GLN A 294 17.03 23.51 1.40
C GLN A 294 16.99 24.90 0.76
N GLN A 295 17.92 25.20 -0.14
CA GLN A 295 17.91 26.46 -0.87
C GLN A 295 16.68 26.56 -1.79
N THR A 296 15.98 27.69 -1.72
CA THR A 296 14.81 27.96 -2.57
C THR A 296 15.04 29.08 -3.57
N GLU A 297 15.80 30.10 -3.17
CA GLU A 297 15.98 31.30 -3.97
C GLU A 297 17.41 31.82 -3.90
N TRP A 298 17.93 32.22 -5.07
CA TRP A 298 19.12 33.04 -5.26
C TRP A 298 18.73 34.25 -6.11
N ARG A 299 18.55 35.41 -5.48
CA ARG A 299 18.11 36.62 -6.17
C ARG A 299 19.22 37.66 -6.16
N GLU A 300 19.49 38.25 -7.31
CA GLU A 300 20.48 39.31 -7.48
C GLU A 300 19.80 40.63 -7.85
N ILE A 301 20.23 41.71 -7.21
CA ILE A 301 19.80 43.08 -7.49
C ILE A 301 21.09 43.89 -7.67
N SER A 302 21.21 44.62 -8.76
CA SER A 302 22.40 45.43 -9.05
C SER A 302 22.01 46.89 -9.20
N ASP A 303 22.74 47.76 -8.53
CA ASP A 303 22.60 49.21 -8.57
C ASP A 303 23.96 49.87 -8.86
N PHE A 304 23.95 51.18 -9.09
CA PHE A 304 25.18 51.96 -9.15
C PHE A 304 25.96 51.86 -7.85
N TYR A 305 27.29 51.92 -7.94
CA TYR A 305 28.15 51.79 -6.77
C TYR A 305 27.83 52.85 -5.71
N ASN A 306 27.51 52.38 -4.51
CA ASN A 306 27.11 53.21 -3.38
C ASN A 306 28.28 53.63 -2.47
N HIS A 307 29.53 53.30 -2.84
CA HIS A 307 30.74 53.56 -2.03
C HIS A 307 30.80 52.84 -0.68
N GLN A 308 29.90 51.88 -0.42
CA GLN A 308 29.85 51.11 0.82
C GLN A 308 30.19 49.64 0.61
N TYR A 309 29.71 49.03 -0.46
CA TYR A 309 29.97 47.62 -0.77
C TYR A 309 29.93 47.36 -2.27
N LEU A 310 30.73 46.39 -2.70
CA LEU A 310 30.66 45.84 -4.05
C LEU A 310 29.62 44.72 -4.11
N VAL A 311 29.63 43.83 -3.11
CA VAL A 311 28.60 42.80 -2.95
C VAL A 311 28.10 42.78 -1.51
N LEU A 312 26.79 42.81 -1.36
CA LEU A 312 26.08 42.57 -0.13
C LEU A 312 25.29 41.28 -0.26
N HIS A 313 25.60 40.27 0.55
CA HIS A 313 24.95 38.96 0.48
C HIS A 313 24.22 38.66 1.80
N VAL A 314 22.90 38.50 1.69
CA VAL A 314 21.99 38.22 2.82
C VAL A 314 21.50 36.79 2.73
N ILE A 315 21.80 35.97 3.73
CA ILE A 315 21.32 34.59 3.86
C ILE A 315 20.23 34.56 4.96
N LYS A 316 19.03 34.11 4.60
CA LYS A 316 17.85 34.13 5.49
C LYS A 316 16.95 32.91 5.32
N LEU A 317 16.00 32.72 6.24
CA LEU A 317 14.92 31.75 6.06
C LEU A 317 13.82 32.29 5.12
N ASP A 318 13.24 31.36 4.37
CA ASP A 318 12.02 31.53 3.59
C ASP A 318 10.78 31.52 4.52
N PHE A 319 9.70 32.15 4.07
CA PHE A 319 8.43 32.20 4.80
C PHE A 319 7.62 30.91 4.72
N LYS A 320 8.04 30.00 3.84
CA LYS A 320 7.43 28.69 3.66
C LYS A 320 8.25 27.64 4.39
N GLN A 321 7.56 26.66 4.96
CA GLN A 321 8.13 25.42 5.48
C GLN A 321 7.49 24.25 4.72
N THR A 322 8.30 23.27 4.35
CA THR A 322 7.82 22.04 3.69
C THR A 322 7.80 20.89 4.69
N ASN A 323 6.62 20.32 4.90
CA ASN A 323 6.42 19.13 5.73
C ASN A 323 6.15 17.94 4.83
N ASN A 324 7.13 17.04 4.76
CA ASN A 324 7.05 15.77 4.06
C ASN A 324 6.66 14.68 5.05
N PHE A 325 5.78 13.79 4.64
CA PHE A 325 5.37 12.64 5.41
C PHE A 325 5.67 11.39 4.60
N ARG A 326 6.44 10.48 5.21
CA ARG A 326 6.95 9.26 4.58
C ARG A 326 6.44 8.06 5.38
N THR A 327 5.53 7.29 4.80
CA THR A 327 4.90 6.13 5.43
C THR A 327 5.29 4.85 4.70
N TYR A 328 5.78 3.84 5.40
CA TYR A 328 6.02 2.53 4.81
C TYR A 328 4.76 1.67 4.82
N ILE A 329 4.70 0.66 3.94
CA ILE A 329 3.60 -0.29 3.92
C ILE A 329 3.54 -1.05 5.25
N LYS A 330 2.34 -1.12 5.85
CA LYS A 330 2.11 -1.83 7.12
C LYS A 330 1.55 -3.22 6.88
N LEU A 331 1.74 -4.12 7.85
CA LEU A 331 1.23 -5.49 7.78
C LEU A 331 -0.30 -5.53 7.60
N GLN A 332 -1.03 -4.62 8.28
CA GLN A 332 -2.47 -4.47 8.13
C GLN A 332 -2.91 -4.18 6.68
N THR A 333 -2.14 -3.34 5.96
CA THR A 333 -2.40 -3.00 4.57
C THR A 333 -2.16 -4.21 3.66
N ILE A 334 -1.11 -4.99 3.93
CA ILE A 334 -0.80 -6.22 3.19
C ILE A 334 -1.92 -7.24 3.37
N LEU A 335 -2.35 -7.49 4.59
CA LEU A 335 -3.45 -8.41 4.89
C LEU A 335 -4.77 -7.94 4.26
N GLY A 336 -5.06 -6.64 4.28
CA GLY A 336 -6.21 -6.06 3.60
C GLY A 336 -6.18 -6.26 2.08
N LYS A 337 -5.04 -5.97 1.43
CA LYS A 337 -4.83 -6.20 -0.02
C LYS A 337 -4.96 -7.68 -0.37
N LEU A 338 -4.32 -8.56 0.39
CA LEU A 338 -4.37 -10.00 0.19
C LEU A 338 -5.82 -10.52 0.30
N GLY A 339 -6.55 -10.09 1.33
CA GLY A 339 -7.96 -10.45 1.52
C GLY A 339 -8.84 -10.01 0.35
N GLY A 340 -8.69 -8.77 -0.11
CA GLY A 340 -9.43 -8.25 -1.27
C GLY A 340 -9.13 -9.02 -2.56
N ILE A 341 -7.85 -9.28 -2.84
CA ILE A 341 -7.43 -10.05 -4.02
C ILE A 341 -7.95 -11.49 -3.97
N LEU A 342 -7.84 -12.14 -2.82
CA LEU A 342 -8.36 -13.50 -2.63
C LEU A 342 -9.87 -13.55 -2.89
N GLN A 343 -10.64 -12.59 -2.36
CA GLN A 343 -12.09 -12.52 -2.58
C GLN A 343 -12.44 -12.38 -4.07
N ILE A 344 -11.71 -11.55 -4.82
CA ILE A 344 -11.90 -11.39 -6.27
C ILE A 344 -11.60 -12.69 -7.00
N PHE A 345 -10.48 -13.37 -6.70
CA PHE A 345 -10.16 -14.65 -7.33
C PHE A 345 -11.20 -15.73 -7.01
N MET A 346 -11.61 -15.84 -5.74
CA MET A 346 -12.65 -16.76 -5.31
C MET A 346 -13.97 -16.49 -6.05
N MET A 347 -14.34 -15.23 -6.26
CA MET A 347 -15.54 -14.85 -7.02
C MET A 347 -15.43 -15.31 -8.49
N VAL A 348 -14.32 -15.00 -9.17
CA VAL A 348 -14.11 -15.37 -10.58
C VAL A 348 -14.11 -16.89 -10.75
N VAL A 349 -13.35 -17.61 -9.92
CA VAL A 349 -13.28 -19.08 -9.97
C VAL A 349 -14.64 -19.70 -9.65
N THR A 350 -15.38 -19.17 -8.68
CA THR A 350 -16.74 -19.64 -8.39
C THR A 350 -17.66 -19.45 -9.60
N ILE A 351 -17.65 -18.30 -10.26
CA ILE A 351 -18.51 -18.04 -11.43
C ILE A 351 -18.20 -19.03 -12.57
N ILE A 352 -16.91 -19.26 -12.85
CA ILE A 352 -16.48 -20.11 -13.96
C ILE A 352 -16.69 -21.60 -13.65
N PHE A 353 -16.30 -22.05 -12.46
CA PHE A 353 -16.22 -23.49 -12.15
C PHE A 353 -17.44 -24.04 -11.43
N LYS A 354 -18.28 -23.23 -10.79
CA LYS A 354 -19.54 -23.69 -10.19
C LYS A 354 -20.41 -24.50 -11.17
N PRO A 355 -20.67 -24.08 -12.43
CA PRO A 355 -21.45 -24.91 -13.35
C PRO A 355 -20.74 -26.22 -13.72
N VAL A 356 -19.40 -26.23 -13.79
CA VAL A 356 -18.62 -27.44 -14.09
C VAL A 356 -18.73 -28.44 -12.93
N ILE A 357 -18.46 -27.99 -11.70
CA ILE A 357 -18.50 -28.83 -10.50
C ILE A 357 -19.91 -29.39 -10.25
N ASP A 358 -20.97 -28.59 -10.48
CA ASP A 358 -22.36 -29.04 -10.35
C ASP A 358 -22.71 -30.14 -11.36
N ASN A 359 -22.24 -30.01 -12.61
CA ASN A 359 -22.43 -31.05 -13.61
C ASN A 359 -21.59 -32.30 -13.31
N MET A 360 -20.38 -32.17 -12.77
CA MET A 360 -19.57 -33.30 -12.31
C MET A 360 -20.27 -34.07 -11.19
N MET A 361 -20.79 -33.36 -10.18
CA MET A 361 -21.59 -33.94 -9.11
C MET A 361 -22.78 -34.73 -9.66
N LYS A 362 -23.54 -34.14 -10.58
CA LYS A 362 -24.70 -34.79 -11.22
C LYS A 362 -24.31 -36.01 -12.04
N LEU A 363 -23.15 -35.99 -12.71
CA LEU A 363 -22.64 -37.12 -13.49
C LEU A 363 -22.23 -38.27 -12.56
N GLU A 364 -21.59 -37.96 -11.43
CA GLU A 364 -21.22 -38.96 -10.43
C GLU A 364 -22.48 -39.63 -9.84
N LEU A 365 -23.49 -38.83 -9.51
CA LEU A 365 -24.81 -39.34 -9.10
C LEU A 365 -25.47 -40.19 -10.18
N ALA A 366 -25.34 -39.81 -11.46
CA ALA A 366 -25.88 -40.60 -12.57
C ALA A 366 -25.19 -41.96 -12.66
N ASN A 367 -23.87 -42.00 -12.52
CA ASN A 367 -23.09 -43.23 -12.51
C ASN A 367 -23.36 -44.11 -11.29
N SER A 368 -23.73 -43.52 -10.14
CA SER A 368 -24.09 -44.31 -8.95
C SER A 368 -25.52 -44.85 -9.01
N LEU A 369 -26.45 -44.15 -9.67
CA LEU A 369 -27.88 -44.48 -9.68
C LEU A 369 -28.33 -45.29 -10.90
N TYR A 370 -27.65 -45.16 -12.04
CA TYR A 370 -28.09 -45.76 -13.30
C TYR A 370 -26.97 -46.58 -13.96
N ARG A 371 -27.38 -47.60 -14.70
CA ARG A 371 -26.52 -48.37 -15.60
C ARG A 371 -26.74 -47.89 -17.03
N PHE A 372 -25.67 -47.79 -17.81
CA PHE A 372 -25.70 -47.35 -19.20
C PHE A 372 -25.37 -48.53 -20.11
N GLN A 373 -26.10 -48.66 -21.20
CA GLN A 373 -25.95 -49.76 -22.16
C GLN A 373 -25.29 -49.19 -23.41
N ASP A 374 -24.10 -49.68 -23.75
CA ASP A 374 -23.34 -49.15 -24.88
C ASP A 374 -24.00 -49.62 -26.18
N SER A 375 -24.37 -48.67 -27.05
CA SER A 375 -25.07 -48.96 -28.30
C SER A 375 -24.18 -49.60 -29.37
N SER A 376 -22.87 -49.66 -29.12
CA SER A 376 -21.81 -50.15 -29.99
C SER A 376 -21.83 -51.68 -30.21
N GLU A 377 -22.41 -52.48 -29.31
CA GLU A 377 -22.45 -53.95 -29.46
C GLU A 377 -23.60 -54.48 -30.34
N LYS A 378 -24.56 -53.64 -30.75
CA LYS A 378 -25.73 -54.11 -31.53
C LYS A 378 -25.44 -54.41 -33.01
N GLN A 379 -24.23 -54.17 -33.52
CA GLN A 379 -23.93 -54.38 -34.94
C GLN A 379 -23.27 -55.73 -35.27
N ASN A 380 -22.73 -56.49 -34.30
CA ASN A 380 -22.03 -57.76 -34.57
C ASN A 380 -22.84 -59.06 -34.32
N GLN A 381 -24.10 -58.97 -33.86
CA GLN A 381 -24.95 -60.16 -33.65
C GLN A 381 -25.96 -60.44 -34.76
N ARG A 382 -25.99 -59.65 -35.84
CA ARG A 382 -26.95 -59.84 -36.95
C ARG A 382 -26.46 -60.74 -38.10
N SER A 383 -25.24 -61.27 -38.06
CA SER A 383 -24.68 -62.11 -39.14
C SER A 383 -24.76 -63.63 -38.92
N THR A 384 -25.26 -64.15 -37.80
CA THR A 384 -25.25 -65.61 -37.52
C THR A 384 -26.63 -66.28 -37.44
N GLN A 385 -27.71 -65.62 -37.87
CA GLN A 385 -29.08 -66.19 -37.81
C GLN A 385 -29.77 -66.42 -39.16
N LEU A 386 -29.02 -66.45 -40.27
CA LEU A 386 -29.52 -66.84 -41.59
C LEU A 386 -28.77 -68.07 -42.11
N GLN A 387 -28.93 -69.22 -41.45
CA GLN A 387 -28.66 -70.56 -42.01
C GLN A 387 -29.15 -71.67 -41.06
N ILE A 388 -30.46 -71.75 -40.82
CA ILE A 388 -31.09 -73.01 -40.40
C ILE A 388 -32.42 -73.12 -41.13
N ASN A 389 -32.38 -73.76 -42.30
CA ASN A 389 -33.48 -74.54 -42.85
C ASN A 389 -32.88 -75.50 -43.89
N GLN A 390 -33.31 -76.77 -43.81
CA GLN A 390 -32.97 -77.93 -44.64
C GLN A 390 -31.78 -78.78 -44.18
N SER A 391 -32.09 -79.85 -43.43
CA SER A 391 -31.97 -81.22 -43.94
C SER A 391 -32.54 -82.22 -42.92
N GLU A 392 -33.37 -83.13 -43.42
CA GLU A 392 -34.00 -84.24 -42.71
C GLU A 392 -33.01 -85.32 -42.23
N ARG A 393 -33.42 -85.99 -41.14
CA ARG A 393 -33.17 -87.39 -40.71
C ARG A 393 -31.74 -87.94 -40.74
N GLU A 394 -31.23 -88.28 -39.55
CA GLU A 394 -30.96 -89.68 -39.17
C GLU A 394 -30.70 -89.83 -37.66
N PHE A 395 -31.02 -91.03 -37.17
CA PHE A 395 -31.13 -91.42 -35.77
C PHE A 395 -29.80 -92.05 -35.31
N SER A 396 -29.16 -91.55 -34.24
CA SER A 396 -28.09 -92.23 -33.48
C SER A 396 -27.75 -91.49 -32.15
N PRO A 397 -27.19 -92.19 -31.14
CA PRO A 397 -27.54 -92.01 -29.71
C PRO A 397 -26.56 -91.12 -28.90
N PRO A 398 -26.81 -90.89 -27.58
CA PRO A 398 -26.35 -89.70 -26.86
C PRO A 398 -24.95 -89.90 -26.28
N ASN A 399 -24.08 -88.90 -26.42
CA ASN A 399 -22.98 -88.65 -25.48
C ASN A 399 -22.29 -87.31 -25.76
N SER A 400 -22.54 -86.32 -24.91
CA SER A 400 -21.51 -85.61 -24.13
C SER A 400 -22.06 -84.29 -23.61
N LEU A 401 -22.25 -84.24 -22.28
CA LEU A 401 -22.25 -82.99 -21.54
C LEU A 401 -20.93 -82.25 -21.82
N LYS A 402 -21.00 -81.18 -22.63
CA LYS A 402 -19.99 -80.12 -22.60
C LYS A 402 -20.66 -78.83 -22.13
N LYS A 403 -20.29 -78.47 -20.90
CA LYS A 403 -20.37 -77.15 -20.26
C LYS A 403 -20.69 -76.00 -21.22
N ILE A 404 -21.91 -75.48 -21.09
CA ILE A 404 -22.23 -74.10 -21.46
C ILE A 404 -22.18 -73.29 -20.16
N GLU A 405 -20.98 -73.06 -19.65
CA GLU A 405 -20.70 -71.96 -18.70
C GLU A 405 -20.24 -70.75 -19.52
N GLY A 406 -21.13 -70.23 -20.36
CA GLY A 406 -20.98 -68.93 -20.99
C GLY A 406 -21.43 -67.85 -20.01
N GLN A 407 -20.54 -67.51 -19.07
CA GLN A 407 -20.72 -66.35 -18.18
C GLN A 407 -20.82 -65.07 -19.04
N ASN A 408 -22.05 -64.65 -19.33
CA ASN A 408 -22.39 -63.27 -19.71
C ASN A 408 -22.12 -62.35 -18.51
N SER A 409 -20.85 -62.05 -18.26
CA SER A 409 -20.47 -60.92 -17.41
C SER A 409 -20.80 -59.64 -18.17
N GLN A 410 -22.06 -59.19 -18.08
CA GLN A 410 -22.45 -57.83 -18.42
C GLN A 410 -21.59 -56.88 -17.58
N LYS A 411 -20.47 -56.42 -18.15
CA LYS A 411 -19.61 -55.43 -17.52
C LYS A 411 -20.43 -54.16 -17.34
N ASN A 412 -20.64 -53.78 -16.08
CA ASN A 412 -21.32 -52.54 -15.71
C ASN A 412 -20.46 -51.36 -16.18
N GLU A 413 -20.76 -50.81 -17.35
CA GLU A 413 -20.01 -49.69 -17.88
C GLU A 413 -20.54 -48.36 -17.31
N LYS A 414 -19.63 -47.57 -16.73
CA LYS A 414 -19.90 -46.21 -16.27
C LYS A 414 -19.86 -45.27 -17.46
N LEU A 415 -20.65 -44.21 -17.41
CA LEU A 415 -20.74 -43.19 -18.49
C LEU A 415 -19.40 -42.50 -18.74
N ASN A 416 -18.49 -42.57 -17.76
CA ASN A 416 -17.20 -41.93 -17.78
C ASN A 416 -16.14 -42.76 -17.04
N LYS A 417 -14.95 -42.89 -17.63
CA LYS A 417 -13.77 -43.53 -17.01
C LYS A 417 -12.67 -42.53 -16.60
N SER A 418 -12.64 -41.30 -17.14
CA SER A 418 -11.58 -40.30 -16.92
C SER A 418 -12.09 -38.86 -16.76
N MET A 419 -11.37 -38.04 -15.97
CA MET A 419 -11.67 -36.61 -15.79
C MET A 419 -11.81 -35.84 -17.11
N PHE A 420 -11.00 -36.17 -18.12
CA PHE A 420 -11.06 -35.53 -19.42
C PHE A 420 -12.33 -35.91 -20.20
N GLU A 421 -12.74 -37.19 -20.14
CA GLU A 421 -14.02 -37.63 -20.70
C GLU A 421 -15.19 -36.93 -20.01
N THR A 422 -15.14 -36.72 -18.69
CA THR A 422 -16.12 -35.89 -17.97
C THR A 422 -16.28 -34.54 -18.63
N PHE A 423 -15.15 -33.88 -18.92
CA PHE A 423 -15.12 -32.55 -19.48
C PHE A 423 -15.72 -32.56 -20.90
N LEU A 424 -15.30 -33.50 -21.75
CA LEU A 424 -15.86 -33.68 -23.09
C LEU A 424 -17.38 -33.92 -23.07
N ILE A 425 -17.86 -34.69 -22.09
CA ILE A 425 -19.30 -34.95 -21.90
C ILE A 425 -20.01 -33.69 -21.43
N ILE A 426 -19.47 -32.94 -20.46
CA ILE A 426 -20.12 -31.72 -19.92
C ILE A 426 -20.23 -30.64 -21.01
N PHE A 427 -19.18 -30.43 -21.80
CA PHE A 427 -19.15 -29.43 -22.88
C PHE A 427 -19.81 -29.89 -24.18
N GLY A 428 -20.34 -31.11 -24.23
CA GLY A 428 -21.10 -31.61 -25.39
C GLY A 428 -20.24 -31.99 -26.60
N LEU A 429 -18.92 -32.11 -26.43
CA LEU A 429 -18.00 -32.56 -27.48
C LEU A 429 -18.28 -34.02 -27.88
N GLN A 430 -18.78 -34.84 -26.96
CA GLN A 430 -19.27 -36.20 -27.23
C GLN A 430 -20.81 -36.25 -27.22
N LYS A 431 -21.44 -35.99 -28.37
CA LYS A 431 -22.90 -35.79 -28.49
C LYS A 431 -23.74 -36.93 -27.89
N GLU A 432 -23.39 -38.18 -28.16
CA GLU A 432 -24.16 -39.35 -27.68
C GLU A 432 -24.13 -39.48 -26.16
N LYS A 433 -22.94 -39.48 -25.57
CA LYS A 433 -22.76 -39.55 -24.10
C LYS A 433 -23.34 -38.32 -23.41
N HIS A 434 -23.22 -37.13 -24.01
CA HIS A 434 -23.86 -35.92 -23.52
C HIS A 434 -25.39 -36.05 -23.46
N GLN A 435 -26.02 -36.60 -24.50
CA GLN A 435 -27.47 -36.85 -24.49
C GLN A 435 -27.88 -37.86 -23.42
N GLN A 436 -27.11 -38.93 -23.22
CA GLN A 436 -27.35 -39.89 -22.14
C GLN A 436 -27.24 -39.22 -20.76
N PHE A 437 -26.21 -38.39 -20.55
CA PHE A 437 -26.04 -37.59 -19.34
C PHE A 437 -27.21 -36.64 -19.11
N LEU A 438 -27.68 -35.89 -20.12
CA LEU A 438 -28.83 -35.00 -19.99
C LEU A 438 -30.12 -35.76 -19.63
N LYS A 439 -30.33 -36.95 -20.20
CA LYS A 439 -31.46 -37.82 -19.85
C LYS A 439 -31.35 -38.30 -18.40
N ALA A 440 -30.17 -38.76 -17.97
CA ALA A 440 -29.92 -39.17 -16.59
C ALA A 440 -30.13 -38.01 -15.62
N ARG A 441 -29.57 -36.84 -15.91
CA ARG A 441 -29.76 -35.61 -15.13
C ARG A 441 -31.25 -35.26 -14.96
N LYS A 442 -32.04 -35.29 -16.04
CA LYS A 442 -33.50 -35.04 -15.95
C LYS A 442 -34.19 -36.07 -15.06
N LYS A 443 -33.82 -37.35 -15.15
CA LYS A 443 -34.35 -38.40 -14.26
C LYS A 443 -33.94 -38.22 -12.80
N ILE A 444 -32.68 -37.85 -12.54
CA ILE A 444 -32.19 -37.54 -11.18
C ILE A 444 -32.96 -36.40 -10.58
N ILE A 445 -33.09 -35.28 -11.31
CA ILE A 445 -33.84 -34.11 -10.83
C ILE A 445 -35.29 -34.49 -10.54
N LYS A 446 -35.94 -35.26 -11.42
CA LYS A 446 -37.30 -35.74 -11.22
C LYS A 446 -37.43 -36.67 -10.00
N ASN A 447 -36.44 -37.53 -9.76
CA ASN A 447 -36.47 -38.50 -8.65
C ASN A 447 -36.03 -37.89 -7.32
N LEU A 448 -35.25 -36.80 -7.34
CA LEU A 448 -34.88 -36.00 -6.17
C LEU A 448 -35.89 -34.90 -5.85
N ASP A 449 -36.92 -34.72 -6.69
CA ASP A 449 -38.02 -33.82 -6.39
C ASP A 449 -38.80 -34.34 -5.18
N ILE A 450 -38.84 -33.54 -4.11
CA ILE A 450 -39.53 -33.84 -2.86
C ILE A 450 -40.97 -34.26 -3.14
N VAL A 451 -41.65 -33.57 -4.05
CA VAL A 451 -43.06 -33.89 -4.38
C VAL A 451 -43.17 -35.28 -4.98
N THR A 452 -42.22 -35.66 -5.83
CA THR A 452 -42.17 -37.00 -6.43
C THR A 452 -41.84 -38.07 -5.41
N ILE A 453 -40.88 -37.82 -4.50
CA ILE A 453 -40.55 -38.75 -3.41
C ILE A 453 -41.76 -38.95 -2.49
N LEU A 454 -42.41 -37.87 -2.06
CA LEU A 454 -43.60 -37.92 -1.21
C LEU A 454 -44.75 -38.68 -1.91
N LYS A 455 -44.96 -38.42 -3.20
CA LYS A 455 -45.98 -39.14 -3.98
C LYS A 455 -45.68 -40.64 -4.10
N ARG A 456 -44.42 -41.02 -4.32
CA ARG A 456 -44.00 -42.43 -4.35
C ARG A 456 -44.14 -43.11 -2.98
N LEU A 457 -43.84 -42.40 -1.89
CA LEU A 457 -44.08 -42.89 -0.53
C LEU A 457 -45.59 -43.11 -0.29
N GLN A 458 -46.44 -42.19 -0.75
CA GLN A 458 -47.90 -42.36 -0.70
C GLN A 458 -48.38 -43.54 -1.54
N GLU A 459 -47.86 -43.74 -2.76
CA GLU A 459 -48.18 -44.89 -3.61
C GLU A 459 -47.76 -46.21 -2.93
N ILE A 460 -46.60 -46.25 -2.26
CA ILE A 460 -46.17 -47.39 -1.45
C ILE A 460 -47.15 -47.62 -0.29
N ASP A 461 -47.61 -46.57 0.38
CA ASP A 461 -48.61 -46.69 1.44
C ASP A 461 -49.97 -47.17 0.93
N MET A 462 -50.36 -46.80 -0.30
CA MET A 462 -51.53 -47.37 -0.97
C MET A 462 -51.32 -48.84 -1.32
N LEU A 463 -50.15 -49.21 -1.84
CA LEU A 463 -49.81 -50.59 -2.17
C LEU A 463 -49.79 -51.47 -0.91
N LYS A 464 -49.30 -50.96 0.22
CA LYS A 464 -49.40 -51.64 1.53
C LYS A 464 -50.86 -51.93 1.90
N ARG A 465 -51.78 -50.99 1.67
CA ARG A 465 -53.21 -51.19 1.93
C ARG A 465 -53.86 -52.24 1.02
N ILE A 466 -53.29 -52.46 -0.17
CA ILE A 466 -53.78 -53.46 -1.14
C ILE A 466 -53.20 -54.85 -0.81
N LEU A 467 -51.91 -54.92 -0.47
CA LEU A 467 -51.19 -56.18 -0.22
C LEU A 467 -51.46 -56.77 1.17
N PHE A 468 -51.75 -55.93 2.16
CA PHE A 468 -51.90 -56.36 3.56
C PHE A 468 -53.35 -56.22 4.03
N SER A 469 -53.85 -57.24 4.75
CA SER A 469 -55.13 -57.14 5.46
C SER A 469 -55.07 -56.07 6.55
N LYS A 470 -56.24 -55.63 7.05
CA LYS A 470 -56.29 -54.66 8.15
C LYS A 470 -55.50 -55.14 9.38
N GLU A 471 -55.56 -56.44 9.70
CA GLU A 471 -54.81 -57.02 10.83
C GLU A 471 -53.29 -57.01 10.56
N GLN A 472 -52.85 -57.34 9.34
CA GLN A 472 -51.44 -57.30 8.97
C GLN A 472 -50.86 -55.88 8.96
N MET A 473 -51.66 -54.90 8.54
CA MET A 473 -51.32 -53.48 8.62
C MET A 473 -51.17 -53.01 10.08
N GLU A 474 -52.00 -53.53 10.99
CA GLU A 474 -51.91 -53.22 12.43
C GLU A 474 -50.64 -53.81 13.05
N ILE A 475 -50.23 -55.01 12.64
CA ILE A 475 -48.94 -55.61 13.01
C ILE A 475 -47.77 -54.74 12.50
N ILE A 476 -47.84 -54.25 11.26
CA ILE A 476 -46.79 -53.38 10.69
C ILE A 476 -46.73 -52.02 11.41
N LYS A 477 -47.86 -51.45 11.83
CA LYS A 477 -47.90 -50.21 12.62
C LYS A 477 -47.32 -50.41 14.03
N ASN A 478 -47.44 -51.61 14.56
CA ASN A 478 -46.90 -52.01 15.85
C ASN A 478 -45.44 -52.50 15.77
N LEU A 479 -44.82 -52.49 14.58
CA LEU A 479 -43.38 -52.65 14.49
C LEU A 479 -42.73 -51.55 15.32
N PRO A 480 -41.83 -51.90 16.26
CA PRO A 480 -41.15 -50.89 17.06
C PRO A 480 -40.44 -49.92 16.12
N LYS A 481 -40.64 -48.62 16.36
CA LYS A 481 -39.85 -47.60 15.66
C LYS A 481 -38.37 -47.99 15.79
N PRO A 482 -37.56 -47.86 14.73
CA PRO A 482 -36.15 -48.21 14.80
C PRO A 482 -35.54 -47.46 15.99
N LEU A 483 -35.09 -48.22 16.98
CA LEU A 483 -34.40 -47.67 18.14
C LEU A 483 -33.02 -47.23 17.65
N ILE A 484 -32.77 -45.93 17.68
CA ILE A 484 -31.42 -45.40 17.49
C ILE A 484 -30.67 -45.80 18.76
N ASP A 485 -29.86 -46.85 18.67
CA ASP A 485 -29.11 -47.37 19.80
C ASP A 485 -28.10 -46.31 20.26
N GLN A 486 -28.31 -45.78 21.47
CA GLN A 486 -27.46 -44.78 22.11
C GLN A 486 -26.00 -45.27 22.24
N LYS A 487 -25.77 -46.59 22.18
CA LYS A 487 -24.42 -47.19 22.22
C LYS A 487 -23.58 -46.91 20.97
N GLN A 488 -24.18 -46.59 19.81
CA GLN A 488 -23.41 -46.14 18.64
C GLN A 488 -22.79 -44.75 18.82
N PHE A 489 -23.45 -43.86 19.58
CA PHE A 489 -22.88 -42.55 19.95
C PHE A 489 -21.71 -42.68 20.94
N ILE A 490 -21.80 -43.63 21.87
CA ILE A 490 -20.74 -43.86 22.86
C ILE A 490 -19.48 -44.42 22.16
N THR A 491 -19.64 -45.25 21.13
CA THR A 491 -18.49 -45.84 20.42
C THR A 491 -17.73 -44.81 19.58
N GLN A 492 -18.41 -43.80 18.99
CA GLN A 492 -17.74 -42.70 18.28
C GLN A 492 -17.03 -41.74 19.24
N ASN A 493 -17.64 -41.43 20.39
CA ASN A 493 -17.01 -40.60 21.42
C ASN A 493 -15.84 -41.30 22.14
N LEU A 494 -15.88 -42.63 22.28
CA LEU A 494 -14.74 -43.40 22.82
C LEU A 494 -13.55 -43.43 21.85
N ILE A 495 -13.79 -43.49 20.54
CA ILE A 495 -12.73 -43.42 19.53
C ILE A 495 -12.13 -42.00 19.44
N GLU A 496 -12.93 -40.94 19.62
CA GLU A 496 -12.41 -39.56 19.73
C GLU A 496 -11.63 -39.33 21.03
N ASN A 497 -12.07 -39.90 22.15
CA ASN A 497 -11.37 -39.77 23.43
C ASN A 497 -10.05 -40.57 23.50
N ASP A 498 -9.96 -41.73 22.83
CA ASP A 498 -8.70 -42.49 22.73
C ASP A 498 -7.67 -41.75 21.83
N ILE A 499 -8.13 -41.01 20.81
CA ILE A 499 -7.27 -40.17 19.96
C ILE A 499 -6.83 -38.88 20.69
N GLU A 500 -7.63 -38.35 21.62
CA GLU A 500 -7.23 -37.23 22.49
C GLU A 500 -6.35 -37.68 23.67
N GLN A 501 -6.54 -38.87 24.23
CA GLN A 501 -5.66 -39.41 25.29
C GLN A 501 -4.26 -39.76 24.78
N ASP A 502 -4.12 -40.24 23.54
CA ASP A 502 -2.80 -40.45 22.92
C ASP A 502 -2.09 -39.12 22.54
N LYS A 503 -2.83 -38.01 22.43
CA LYS A 503 -2.25 -36.65 22.27
C LYS A 503 -1.95 -35.98 23.61
N ALA A 504 -2.69 -36.28 24.67
CA ALA A 504 -2.49 -35.72 26.01
C ALA A 504 -1.34 -36.41 26.80
N ASN A 505 -0.98 -37.65 26.47
CA ASN A 505 0.10 -38.38 27.14
C ASN A 505 1.53 -38.06 26.65
N GLN A 506 1.73 -37.03 25.82
CA GLN A 506 3.06 -36.52 25.45
C GLN A 506 3.42 -35.13 25.98
N ILE A 507 2.60 -34.49 26.83
CA ILE A 507 2.98 -33.22 27.45
C ILE A 507 2.62 -33.25 28.94
N ASN A 508 3.49 -33.89 29.72
CA ASN A 508 3.64 -33.61 31.14
C ASN A 508 4.82 -32.64 31.31
N LEU A 509 4.51 -31.35 31.49
CA LEU A 509 5.34 -30.41 32.25
C LEU A 509 4.44 -29.40 32.98
N SER A 510 4.06 -29.79 34.20
CA SER A 510 3.78 -29.01 35.42
C SER A 510 2.85 -27.77 35.44
N PRO A 511 2.20 -27.49 36.60
CA PRO A 511 0.90 -26.83 36.68
C PRO A 511 0.93 -25.43 37.34
N LEU A 512 -0.02 -24.56 36.98
CA LEU A 512 -0.54 -23.54 37.91
C LEU A 512 -1.88 -22.92 37.43
N GLN A 513 -2.91 -23.04 38.29
CA GLN A 513 -3.99 -22.08 38.64
C GLN A 513 -4.72 -21.31 37.50
N SER A 514 -6.05 -21.14 37.44
CA SER A 514 -7.13 -21.24 38.41
C SER A 514 -8.50 -21.16 37.69
N GLN A 515 -9.44 -21.97 38.18
CA GLN A 515 -10.88 -21.75 38.38
C GLN A 515 -11.68 -20.63 37.65
N GLN A 516 -12.86 -21.07 37.17
CA GLN A 516 -14.22 -20.46 37.34
C GLN A 516 -14.51 -19.16 36.54
N SER A 517 -15.62 -18.95 35.82
CA SER A 517 -17.01 -19.41 35.98
C SER A 517 -17.79 -19.22 34.66
N ARG A 518 -18.84 -20.03 34.48
CA ARG A 518 -19.98 -19.74 33.59
C ARG A 518 -20.81 -18.57 34.13
N LEU A 519 -21.39 -17.74 33.25
CA LEU A 519 -22.78 -17.27 33.40
C LEU A 519 -23.35 -16.68 32.09
N ASN A 520 -24.56 -17.14 31.77
CA ASN A 520 -25.45 -16.70 30.70
C ASN A 520 -26.00 -15.29 30.97
N TYR A 521 -26.21 -14.46 29.92
CA TYR A 521 -27.48 -13.75 29.56
C TYR A 521 -27.27 -12.66 28.47
N PHE A 522 -27.95 -12.82 27.30
CA PHE A 522 -28.60 -11.87 26.34
C PHE A 522 -28.01 -10.46 25.99
N PRO A 523 -28.50 -9.73 24.94
CA PRO A 523 -29.32 -10.08 23.75
C PRO A 523 -28.79 -9.51 22.40
N LYS A 524 -29.50 -9.87 21.32
CA LYS A 524 -29.41 -9.35 19.93
C LYS A 524 -29.31 -7.82 19.84
N MET A 525 -28.36 -7.31 19.04
CA MET A 525 -28.31 -5.91 18.61
C MET A 525 -28.98 -5.69 17.25
N ASN A 526 -29.89 -4.71 17.22
CA ASN A 526 -30.38 -4.02 16.04
C ASN A 526 -29.27 -3.14 15.44
N THR A 527 -28.82 -3.43 14.22
CA THR A 527 -27.80 -2.64 13.49
C THR A 527 -28.30 -2.11 12.14
N VAL A 528 -29.61 -1.86 12.01
CA VAL A 528 -30.21 -1.34 10.78
C VAL A 528 -30.61 0.15 10.88
N LEU A 529 -30.77 0.71 12.08
CA LEU A 529 -31.25 2.09 12.23
C LEU A 529 -30.14 3.17 12.19
N GLN A 530 -28.88 2.83 12.51
CA GLN A 530 -27.78 3.80 12.52
C GLN A 530 -27.23 4.13 11.13
N LYS A 531 -27.47 3.28 10.12
CA LYS A 531 -27.00 3.53 8.75
C LYS A 531 -27.80 4.63 8.03
N GLN A 532 -29.10 4.74 8.31
CA GLN A 532 -29.97 5.73 7.67
C GLN A 532 -29.75 7.18 8.14
N GLN A 533 -29.23 7.39 9.35
CA GLN A 533 -28.93 8.73 9.86
C GLN A 533 -27.59 9.29 9.34
N ILE A 534 -26.64 8.42 9.01
CA ILE A 534 -25.36 8.83 8.42
C ILE A 534 -25.56 9.21 6.96
N ASP A 535 -26.39 8.47 6.21
CA ASP A 535 -26.67 8.77 4.80
C ASP A 535 -27.41 10.11 4.62
N THR A 536 -28.31 10.49 5.55
CA THR A 536 -29.02 11.78 5.49
C THR A 536 -28.13 12.97 5.84
N GLN A 537 -27.15 12.83 6.73
CA GLN A 537 -26.16 13.88 6.99
C GLN A 537 -25.16 14.04 5.83
N LEU A 538 -24.76 12.94 5.19
CA LEU A 538 -23.88 13.00 4.03
C LEU A 538 -24.56 13.68 2.84
N GLN A 539 -25.86 13.43 2.65
CA GLN A 539 -26.65 14.00 1.57
C GLN A 539 -26.87 15.52 1.75
N LEU A 540 -27.10 15.99 2.98
CA LEU A 540 -27.13 17.42 3.32
C LEU A 540 -25.78 18.12 3.11
N TYR A 541 -24.66 17.42 3.33
CA TYR A 541 -23.31 17.97 3.11
C TYR A 541 -22.97 18.09 1.61
N LEU A 542 -23.43 17.14 0.80
CA LEU A 542 -23.22 17.13 -0.66
C LEU A 542 -24.08 18.18 -1.37
N ASP A 543 -25.31 18.42 -0.92
CA ASP A 543 -26.16 19.49 -1.46
C ASP A 543 -25.58 20.88 -1.18
N HIS A 544 -24.94 21.08 -0.02
CA HIS A 544 -24.31 22.36 0.33
C HIS A 544 -23.06 22.68 -0.52
N CYS A 545 -22.40 21.66 -1.09
CA CYS A 545 -21.24 21.83 -1.99
C CYS A 545 -21.65 22.20 -3.42
N ASN A 546 -22.82 21.75 -3.88
CA ASN A 546 -23.30 22.05 -5.24
C ASN A 546 -23.78 23.50 -5.40
N ASP A 547 -24.29 24.13 -4.34
CA ASP A 547 -24.69 25.55 -4.38
C ASP A 547 -23.50 26.51 -4.40
N SER A 548 -22.35 26.12 -3.84
CA SER A 548 -21.12 26.93 -3.89
C SER A 548 -20.50 26.97 -5.30
N GLN A 549 -20.72 25.93 -6.11
CA GLN A 549 -20.26 25.91 -7.51
C GLN A 549 -21.17 26.73 -8.45
N LYS A 550 -22.48 26.82 -8.19
CA LYS A 550 -23.38 27.71 -8.95
C LYS A 550 -23.10 29.19 -8.76
N LEU A 551 -22.55 29.59 -7.61
CA LEU A 551 -22.19 31.00 -7.36
C LEU A 551 -20.94 31.44 -8.15
N LYS A 552 -19.97 30.54 -8.39
CA LYS A 552 -18.76 30.84 -9.19
C LYS A 552 -19.06 31.03 -10.68
N VAL A 553 -20.05 30.32 -11.23
CA VAL A 553 -20.44 30.45 -12.65
C VAL A 553 -21.19 31.77 -12.93
N LYS A 554 -21.87 32.35 -11.93
CA LYS A 554 -22.51 33.68 -12.08
C LYS A 554 -21.53 34.84 -12.05
N LEU A 555 -20.44 34.75 -11.30
CA LEU A 555 -19.44 35.82 -11.20
C LEU A 555 -18.50 35.90 -12.42
N GLN A 556 -18.34 34.79 -13.15
CA GLN A 556 -17.46 34.72 -14.32
C GLN A 556 -18.14 35.24 -15.61
N ASN A 557 -19.47 35.31 -15.64
CA ASN A 557 -20.24 35.80 -16.80
C ASN A 557 -20.50 37.31 -16.78
N SER A 558 -20.11 38.05 -15.74
CA SER A 558 -20.27 39.52 -15.65
C SER A 558 -19.03 40.32 -16.08
N LEU A 559 -17.92 39.67 -16.44
CA LEU A 559 -16.64 40.35 -16.73
C LEU A 559 -16.24 40.40 -18.21
N LEU A 560 -17.11 40.01 -19.15
CA LEU A 560 -16.78 39.99 -20.58
C LEU A 560 -17.89 40.60 -21.44
N LYS A 561 -17.99 41.94 -21.45
CA LYS A 561 -18.58 42.70 -22.58
C LYS A 561 -17.91 44.09 -22.79
N SER A 562 -16.95 44.11 -23.72
CA SER A 562 -16.81 45.11 -24.82
C SER A 562 -16.24 46.54 -24.50
N PRO A 563 -15.94 47.41 -25.50
CA PRO A 563 -14.56 47.64 -25.97
C PRO A 563 -14.13 49.13 -26.12
N SER A 564 -12.81 49.33 -26.31
CA SER A 564 -12.09 50.41 -27.04
C SER A 564 -12.61 51.87 -27.07
N SER A 565 -11.84 52.83 -26.54
CA SER A 565 -11.27 54.03 -27.24
C SER A 565 -10.52 54.99 -26.27
N PRO A 566 -9.67 55.94 -26.77
CA PRO A 566 -8.52 56.48 -26.02
C PRO A 566 -8.68 57.94 -25.52
N LEU A 567 -7.64 58.44 -24.82
CA LEU A 567 -7.44 59.77 -24.21
C LEU A 567 -8.17 59.93 -22.85
N SER A 568 -7.67 60.60 -21.82
CA SER A 568 -6.69 61.68 -21.68
C SER A 568 -6.19 61.76 -20.22
N ASN A 569 -5.11 62.51 -19.99
CA ASN A 569 -4.59 62.94 -18.69
C ASN A 569 -5.68 63.41 -17.70
N SER A 570 -5.66 62.84 -16.49
CA SER A 570 -6.03 63.56 -15.27
C SER A 570 -5.29 62.98 -14.07
N GLN A 571 -4.58 63.86 -13.35
CA GLN A 571 -4.01 63.59 -12.04
C GLN A 571 -5.16 63.37 -11.05
N ILE A 572 -5.16 62.22 -10.36
CA ILE A 572 -6.04 61.96 -9.22
C ILE A 572 -5.18 61.96 -7.96
N LYS A 573 -5.46 62.91 -7.06
CA LYS A 573 -4.97 62.94 -5.69
C LYS A 573 -5.54 61.74 -4.93
N CYS A 574 -4.68 61.02 -4.22
CA CYS A 574 -5.07 60.05 -3.21
C CYS A 574 -5.36 60.82 -1.92
N ASP A 575 -6.65 60.99 -1.62
CA ASP A 575 -7.09 61.30 -0.26
C ASP A 575 -7.31 59.99 0.53
N ASP A 576 -7.20 60.14 1.84
CA ASP A 576 -7.03 59.13 2.87
C ASP A 576 -8.01 57.93 2.81
N ILE A 577 -7.43 56.73 2.92
CA ILE A 577 -8.17 55.49 3.16
C ILE A 577 -8.18 55.27 4.69
N ASP A 578 -9.31 55.54 5.32
CA ASP A 578 -9.54 55.18 6.72
C ASP A 578 -9.58 53.65 6.90
N GLU A 579 -8.87 53.17 7.93
CA GLU A 579 -8.85 51.78 8.36
C GLU A 579 -10.24 51.29 8.84
N PRO A 580 -10.62 50.04 8.57
CA PRO A 580 -11.87 49.48 9.06
C PRO A 580 -11.82 49.18 10.57
N VAL A 581 -12.73 49.81 11.31
CA VAL A 581 -12.96 49.57 12.74
C VAL A 581 -13.51 48.16 12.99
N ALA A 582 -12.87 47.41 13.89
CA ALA A 582 -13.28 46.07 14.30
C ALA A 582 -14.63 46.06 15.06
N GLN A 583 -15.59 45.28 14.58
CA GLN A 583 -16.85 45.03 15.27
C GLN A 583 -16.66 44.01 16.41
N LYS A 584 -17.11 44.37 17.62
CA LYS A 584 -17.15 43.46 18.78
C LYS A 584 -18.26 42.41 18.64
N PRO A 585 -18.06 41.18 19.14
CA PRO A 585 -19.08 40.13 19.10
C PRO A 585 -20.26 40.47 20.03
N LYS A 586 -21.48 40.26 19.53
CA LYS A 586 -22.70 40.32 20.34
C LYS A 586 -22.75 39.08 21.25
N LYS A 587 -23.09 39.33 22.52
CA LYS A 587 -23.31 38.33 23.57
C LYS A 587 -24.50 37.42 23.26
#